data_AF-A0A662V7H5-F1
#
_entry.id   AF-A0A662V7H5-F1
#
_cell.length_a   1.000
_cell.length_b   1.000
_cell.length_c   1.000
_cell.angle_alpha   90.00
_cell.angle_beta   90.00
_cell.angle_gamma   90.00
#
_symmetry.space_group_name_H-M   'P 1'
#
loop_
_entity.id
_entity.type
_entity.pdbx_description
1 polymer ?
#
loop_
_entity_poly.entity_id
_entity_poly.type
_entity_poly.pdbx_seq_one_letter_code
_entity_poly.pdbx_strand_id
1 'polypeptide(L)'
;GIVKGLELMNIENVRAIQGGNVLVGNRKISGAAQRIEGRFILQHGTLLIGFRPEIWVRIFKYHRNLNPSDLKNYIVTLQELIPSVDLEIVIRSLVKGFSIALDIELEKEEMTSYEKDLAFKLARCRYRNEKWNINGEDIYCF
;
A
#
# COMPACT_ATOMS: atom_id res chain seq x y z
N GLY A 1 4.93 -4.50 -10.49
CA GLY A 1 4.28 -3.19 -10.29
C GLY A 1 5.20 -2.22 -9.59
N ILE A 2 5.17 -2.20 -8.26
CA ILE A 2 5.85 -1.18 -7.44
C ILE A 2 7.34 -1.03 -7.74
N VAL A 3 8.10 -2.13 -7.80
CA VAL A 3 9.55 -2.10 -8.12
C VAL A 3 9.81 -1.36 -9.43
N LYS A 4 9.15 -1.79 -10.52
CA LYS A 4 9.27 -1.17 -11.83
C LYS A 4 8.81 0.29 -11.84
N GLY A 5 7.75 0.61 -11.10
CA GLY A 5 7.27 1.99 -10.96
C GLY A 5 8.29 2.91 -10.28
N LEU A 6 8.99 2.42 -9.25
CA LEU A 6 10.06 3.16 -8.57
C LEU A 6 11.30 3.32 -9.46
N GLU A 7 11.69 2.27 -10.20
CA GLU A 7 12.78 2.33 -11.19
C GLU A 7 12.51 3.38 -12.27
N LEU A 8 11.27 3.48 -12.76
CA LEU A 8 10.85 4.49 -13.74
C LEU A 8 10.95 5.94 -13.19
N MET A 9 10.98 6.11 -11.88
CA MET A 9 11.24 7.39 -11.20
C MET A 9 12.72 7.59 -10.89
N ASN A 10 13.62 6.80 -11.49
CA ASN A 10 15.07 6.81 -11.27
C ASN A 10 15.47 6.48 -9.82
N ILE A 11 14.65 5.71 -9.11
CA ILE A 11 15.01 5.20 -7.79
C ILE A 11 15.76 3.88 -7.97
N GLU A 12 17.02 3.87 -7.56
CA GLU A 12 17.90 2.70 -7.66
C GLU A 12 17.81 1.81 -6.42
N ASN A 13 18.41 0.62 -6.49
CA ASN A 13 18.49 -0.34 -5.37
C ASN A 13 17.13 -0.75 -4.81
N VAL A 14 16.11 -0.83 -5.67
CA VAL A 14 14.75 -1.24 -5.31
C VAL A 14 14.62 -2.75 -5.42
N ARG A 15 14.11 -3.41 -4.39
CA ARG A 15 13.86 -4.85 -4.41
C ARG A 15 12.61 -5.25 -3.66
N ALA A 16 11.82 -6.14 -4.26
CA ALA A 16 10.77 -6.86 -3.53
C ALA A 16 11.40 -8.04 -2.79
N ILE A 17 10.97 -8.26 -1.55
CA ILE A 17 11.40 -9.39 -0.71
C ILE A 17 10.21 -10.26 -0.33
N GLN A 18 10.49 -11.45 0.20
CA GLN A 18 9.47 -12.37 0.69
C GLN A 18 8.56 -11.68 1.72
N GLY A 19 7.25 -12.00 1.67
CA GLY A 19 6.24 -11.38 2.51
C GLY A 19 5.68 -10.05 1.98
N GLY A 20 5.95 -9.70 0.72
CA GLY A 20 5.28 -8.58 0.04
C GLY A 20 5.86 -7.20 0.38
N ASN A 21 7.05 -7.12 0.96
CA ASN A 21 7.71 -5.84 1.22
C ASN A 21 8.57 -5.40 0.04
N VAL A 22 8.64 -4.09 -0.20
CA VAL A 22 9.60 -3.49 -1.13
C VAL A 22 10.56 -2.60 -0.35
N LEU A 23 11.85 -2.77 -0.61
CA LEU A 23 12.93 -2.04 0.01
C LEU A 23 13.64 -1.14 -1.01
N VAL A 24 14.16 -0.01 -0.55
CA VAL A 24 15.22 0.76 -1.22
C VAL A 24 16.49 0.60 -0.37
N GLY A 25 17.49 -0.08 -0.91
CA GLY A 25 18.60 -0.61 -0.13
C GLY A 25 18.11 -1.62 0.92
N ASN A 26 18.22 -1.24 2.20
CA ASN A 26 17.77 -2.05 3.34
C ASN A 26 16.56 -1.46 4.09
N ARG A 27 15.98 -0.37 3.57
CA ARG A 27 14.87 0.34 4.21
C ARG A 27 13.57 0.11 3.45
N LYS A 28 12.48 -0.17 4.16
CA LYS A 28 11.17 -0.45 3.60
C LYS A 28 10.49 0.83 3.13
N ILE A 29 9.98 0.80 1.89
CA ILE A 29 9.19 1.88 1.29
C ILE A 29 7.73 1.46 1.03
N SER A 30 7.49 0.15 0.89
CA SER A 30 6.16 -0.37 0.55
C SER A 30 5.93 -1.74 1.19
N GLY A 31 4.67 -2.03 1.48
CA GLY A 31 4.21 -3.35 1.91
C GLY A 31 2.94 -3.74 1.16
N ALA A 32 2.74 -5.04 0.98
CA ALA A 32 1.62 -5.59 0.25
C ALA A 32 0.94 -6.72 1.03
N ALA A 33 -0.31 -6.97 0.69
CA ALA A 33 -1.09 -8.10 1.17
C ALA A 33 -1.87 -8.71 -0.01
N GLN A 34 -2.13 -10.00 0.09
CA GLN A 34 -2.82 -10.77 -0.95
C GLN A 34 -3.92 -11.62 -0.34
N ARG A 35 -5.05 -11.71 -1.04
CA ARG A 35 -6.09 -12.71 -0.81
C ARG A 35 -6.37 -13.43 -2.12
N ILE A 36 -6.47 -14.76 -2.04
CA ILE A 36 -6.93 -15.61 -3.14
C ILE A 36 -8.23 -16.27 -2.68
N GLU A 37 -9.25 -16.22 -3.52
CA GLU A 37 -10.55 -16.84 -3.27
C GLU A 37 -11.02 -17.52 -4.57
N GLY A 38 -10.97 -18.85 -4.61
CA GLY A 38 -11.25 -19.62 -5.83
C GLY A 38 -10.34 -19.21 -7.00
N ARG A 39 -10.93 -18.57 -8.02
CA ARG A 39 -10.23 -18.08 -9.22
C ARG A 39 -9.90 -16.59 -9.15
N PHE A 40 -10.22 -15.91 -8.04
CA PHE A 40 -10.03 -14.47 -7.88
C PHE A 40 -8.81 -14.18 -7.02
N ILE A 41 -8.06 -13.14 -7.39
CA ILE A 41 -6.92 -12.64 -6.64
C ILE A 41 -7.14 -11.15 -6.35
N LEU A 42 -7.03 -10.78 -5.07
CA LEU A 42 -6.90 -9.40 -4.63
C LEU A 42 -5.47 -9.18 -4.16
N GLN A 43 -4.71 -8.41 -4.95
CA GLN A 43 -3.38 -7.94 -4.57
C GLN A 43 -3.45 -6.43 -4.30
N HIS A 44 -3.10 -6.01 -3.10
CA HIS A 44 -3.08 -4.59 -2.73
C HIS A 44 -1.87 -4.26 -1.85
N GLY A 45 -1.58 -2.98 -1.70
CA GLY A 45 -0.45 -2.55 -0.90
C GLY A 45 -0.40 -1.04 -0.70
N THR A 46 0.69 -0.59 -0.10
CA THR A 46 0.96 0.82 0.18
C THR A 46 2.27 1.24 -0.46
N LEU A 47 2.40 2.53 -0.78
CA LEU A 47 3.68 3.17 -1.06
C LEU A 47 3.83 4.34 -0.10
N LEU A 48 4.92 4.36 0.68
CA LEU A 48 5.11 5.35 1.72
C LEU A 48 5.63 6.66 1.13
N ILE A 49 4.72 7.59 0.85
CA ILE A 49 5.06 8.91 0.28
C ILE A 49 5.81 9.77 1.29
N GLY A 50 5.28 9.85 2.51
CA GLY A 50 5.85 10.59 3.64
C GLY A 50 5.54 9.88 4.95
N PHE A 51 6.26 10.24 6.02
CA PHE A 51 6.18 9.53 7.29
C PHE A 51 6.33 10.47 8.49
N ARG A 52 5.56 10.19 9.55
CA ARG A 52 5.57 10.93 10.83
C ARG A 52 5.94 9.97 11.97
N PRO A 53 7.24 9.70 12.19
CA PRO A 53 7.71 8.71 13.15
C PRO A 53 7.15 8.90 14.56
N GLU A 54 7.00 10.15 15.00
CA GLU A 54 6.54 10.52 16.34
C GLU A 54 5.08 10.09 16.59
N ILE A 55 4.23 10.18 15.56
CA ILE A 55 2.85 9.69 15.63
C ILE A 55 2.84 8.17 15.61
N TRP A 56 3.63 7.56 14.72
CA TRP A 56 3.63 6.12 14.51
C TRP A 56 3.99 5.38 15.80
N VAL A 57 5.07 5.79 16.49
CA VAL A 57 5.51 5.17 17.76
C VAL A 57 4.45 5.26 18.85
N ARG A 58 3.67 6.36 18.88
CA ARG A 58 2.58 6.54 19.86
C ARG A 58 1.39 5.60 19.61
N ILE A 59 1.11 5.26 18.35
CA ILE A 59 -0.02 4.40 17.98
C ILE A 59 0.35 2.92 18.15
N PHE A 60 1.53 2.52 17.68
CA PHE A 60 1.95 1.12 17.66
C PHE A 60 2.65 0.70 18.96
N LYS A 61 1.84 0.46 20.00
CA LYS A 61 2.27 0.14 21.38
C LYS A 61 3.12 -1.13 21.54
N TYR A 62 3.28 -1.96 20.51
CA TYR A 62 4.11 -3.16 20.55
C TYR A 62 5.61 -2.85 20.46
N HIS A 63 5.95 -1.63 20.02
CA HIS A 63 7.31 -1.18 19.80
C HIS A 63 7.74 -0.09 20.78
N ARG A 64 7.39 -0.23 22.08
CA ARG A 64 7.59 0.81 23.10
C ARG A 64 9.04 1.28 23.26
N ASN A 65 10.00 0.43 22.89
CA ASN A 65 11.43 0.71 23.01
C ASN A 65 12.03 1.34 21.75
N LEU A 66 11.27 1.46 20.66
CA LEU A 66 11.74 2.12 19.43
C LEU A 66 11.55 3.63 19.55
N ASN A 67 12.64 4.38 19.46
CA ASN A 67 12.57 5.82 19.33
C ASN A 67 12.19 6.20 17.89
N PRO A 68 11.53 7.36 17.69
CA PRO A 68 11.24 7.88 16.35
C PRO A 68 12.46 7.93 15.42
N SER A 69 13.65 8.20 15.97
CA SER A 69 14.92 8.21 15.24
C SER A 69 15.32 6.84 14.70
N ASP A 70 15.02 5.77 15.44
CA ASP A 70 15.45 4.41 15.08
C ASP A 70 14.74 3.93 13.83
N LEU A 71 13.51 4.40 13.60
CA LEU A 71 12.70 4.05 12.43
C LEU A 71 13.34 4.49 11.11
N LYS A 72 14.17 5.54 11.11
CA LYS A 72 14.89 6.00 9.91
C LYS A 72 15.87 4.94 9.38
N ASN A 73 16.30 4.00 10.21
CA ASN A 73 17.18 2.90 9.82
C ASN A 73 16.42 1.76 9.11
N TYR A 74 15.10 1.71 9.23
CA TYR A 74 14.26 0.62 8.73
C TYR A 74 13.27 1.05 7.64
N ILE A 75 12.95 2.34 7.58
CA ILE A 75 11.92 2.89 6.70
C ILE A 75 12.54 4.00 5.85
N VAL A 76 12.08 4.10 4.61
CA VAL A 76 12.40 5.18 3.70
C VAL A 76 11.11 5.64 3.03
N THR A 77 10.98 6.95 2.88
CA THR A 77 9.83 7.58 2.21
C THR A 77 10.19 8.02 0.80
N LEU A 78 9.18 8.20 -0.04
CA LEU A 78 9.39 8.74 -1.37
C LEU A 78 9.91 10.19 -1.33
N GLN A 79 9.43 10.99 -0.36
CA GLN A 79 9.89 12.38 -0.14
C GLN A 79 11.36 12.48 0.28
N GLU A 80 11.93 11.44 0.91
CA GLU A 80 13.38 11.38 1.17
C GLU A 80 14.21 11.14 -0.11
N LEU A 81 13.63 10.46 -1.11
CA LEU A 81 14.32 10.04 -2.32
C LEU A 81 14.16 11.06 -3.46
N ILE A 82 13.01 11.72 -3.51
CA ILE A 82 12.66 12.69 -4.55
C ILE A 82 12.25 14.00 -3.86
N PRO A 83 13.08 15.06 -3.96
CA PRO A 83 12.69 16.39 -3.51
C PRO A 83 11.42 16.83 -4.25
N SER A 84 10.37 17.19 -3.50
CA SER A 84 9.06 17.63 -4.03
C SER A 84 8.34 16.57 -4.88
N VAL A 85 7.79 15.56 -4.22
CA VAL A 85 6.99 14.50 -4.87
C VAL A 85 5.74 15.06 -5.53
N ASP A 86 5.64 14.89 -6.85
CA ASP A 86 4.41 15.07 -7.62
C ASP A 86 3.62 13.76 -7.69
N LEU A 87 2.44 13.73 -7.07
CA LEU A 87 1.58 12.54 -7.02
C LEU A 87 1.10 12.08 -8.40
N GLU A 88 0.96 12.99 -9.38
CA GLU A 88 0.54 12.61 -10.72
C GLU A 88 1.64 11.81 -11.42
N ILE A 89 2.90 12.23 -11.28
CA ILE A 89 4.06 11.49 -11.77
C ILE A 89 4.16 10.12 -11.08
N VAL A 90 3.92 10.06 -9.76
CA VAL A 90 3.90 8.79 -9.03
C VAL A 90 2.84 7.86 -9.57
N ILE A 91 1.60 8.32 -9.72
CA ILE A 91 0.48 7.51 -10.24
C ILE A 91 0.79 7.00 -11.64
N ARG A 92 1.24 7.87 -12.55
CA ARG A 92 1.60 7.48 -13.93
C ARG A 92 2.72 6.44 -13.97
N SER A 93 3.75 6.63 -13.13
CA SER A 93 4.88 5.70 -13.02
C SER A 93 4.44 4.34 -12.46
N LEU A 94 3.53 4.33 -11.49
CA LEU A 94 2.94 3.11 -10.96
C LEU A 94 2.10 2.39 -12.01
N VAL A 95 1.18 3.07 -12.70
CA VAL A 95 0.37 2.47 -13.78
C VAL A 95 1.27 1.83 -14.83
N LYS A 96 2.29 2.54 -15.32
CA LYS A 96 3.27 2.01 -16.27
C LYS A 96 4.06 0.82 -15.68
N GLY A 97 4.49 0.92 -14.43
CA GLY A 97 5.23 -0.15 -13.74
C GLY A 97 4.41 -1.42 -13.49
N PHE A 98 3.10 -1.30 -13.26
CA PHE A 98 2.18 -2.43 -13.20
C PHE A 98 1.94 -3.04 -14.58
N SER A 99 1.70 -2.20 -15.60
CA SER A 99 1.53 -2.63 -16.99
C SER A 99 2.72 -3.46 -17.47
N ILE A 100 3.95 -2.96 -17.31
CA ILE A 100 5.19 -3.67 -17.69
C ILE A 100 5.35 -4.98 -16.90
N ALA A 101 5.10 -4.95 -15.58
CA ALA A 101 5.38 -6.11 -14.74
C ALA A 101 4.38 -7.25 -14.89
N LEU A 102 3.15 -6.94 -15.32
CA LEU A 102 2.09 -7.91 -15.57
C LEU A 102 1.96 -8.26 -17.05
N ASP A 103 2.70 -7.57 -17.92
CA ASP A 103 2.61 -7.67 -19.38
C ASP A 103 1.17 -7.44 -19.89
N ILE A 104 0.57 -6.34 -19.43
CA ILE A 104 -0.81 -5.93 -19.76
C ILE A 104 -0.88 -4.45 -20.11
N GLU A 105 -1.94 -4.05 -20.81
CA GLU A 105 -2.36 -2.67 -20.94
C GLU A 105 -3.45 -2.35 -19.92
N LEU A 106 -3.26 -1.27 -19.15
CA LEU A 106 -4.23 -0.80 -18.18
C LEU A 106 -5.03 0.35 -18.78
N GLU A 107 -6.35 0.15 -18.86
CA GLU A 107 -7.29 1.19 -19.28
C GLU A 107 -7.88 1.89 -18.06
N LYS A 108 -8.03 3.22 -18.17
CA LYS A 108 -8.67 4.00 -17.11
C LYS A 108 -10.18 3.87 -17.22
N GLU A 109 -10.80 3.35 -16.18
CA GLU A 109 -12.25 3.26 -16.06
C GLU A 109 -12.73 3.85 -14.72
N GLU A 110 -13.99 4.24 -14.66
CA GLU A 110 -14.66 4.61 -13.41
C GLU A 110 -15.42 3.41 -12.81
N MET A 111 -15.55 3.40 -11.49
CA MET A 111 -16.43 2.41 -10.84
C MET A 111 -17.87 2.55 -11.36
N THR A 112 -18.45 1.41 -11.72
CA THR A 112 -19.86 1.27 -12.10
C THR A 112 -20.78 1.62 -10.92
N SER A 113 -22.05 1.93 -11.22
CA SER A 113 -23.06 2.19 -10.18
C SER A 113 -23.24 0.99 -9.25
N TYR A 114 -23.14 -0.24 -9.78
CA TYR A 114 -23.22 -1.46 -9.00
C TYR A 114 -22.06 -1.57 -8.00
N GLU A 115 -20.81 -1.35 -8.44
CA GLU A 115 -19.64 -1.42 -7.55
C GLU A 115 -19.69 -0.34 -6.46
N LYS A 116 -20.13 0.87 -6.81
CA LYS A 116 -20.32 1.98 -5.86
C LYS A 116 -21.36 1.62 -4.79
N ASP A 117 -22.52 1.10 -5.19
CA ASP A 117 -23.58 0.67 -4.27
C ASP A 117 -23.12 -0.50 -3.39
N LEU A 118 -22.45 -1.49 -3.96
CA LEU A 118 -21.90 -2.62 -3.22
C LEU A 118 -20.86 -2.15 -2.19
N ALA A 119 -19.93 -1.28 -2.57
CA ALA A 119 -18.94 -0.71 -1.67
C ALA A 119 -19.61 0.05 -0.50
N PHE A 120 -20.64 0.84 -0.77
CA PHE A 120 -21.39 1.56 0.26
C PHE A 120 -22.11 0.61 1.23
N LYS A 121 -22.79 -0.42 0.69
CA LYS A 121 -23.47 -1.45 1.48
C LYS A 121 -22.50 -2.22 2.37
N LEU A 122 -21.36 -2.66 1.84
CA LEU A 122 -20.31 -3.35 2.60
C LEU A 122 -19.69 -2.44 3.66
N ALA A 123 -19.47 -1.15 3.34
CA ALA A 123 -18.94 -0.20 4.32
C ALA A 123 -19.89 -0.03 5.50
N ARG A 124 -21.19 0.12 5.26
CA ARG A 124 -22.20 0.27 6.30
C ARG A 124 -22.38 -1.01 7.13
N CYS A 125 -22.42 -2.17 6.48
CA CYS A 125 -22.69 -3.44 7.14
C CYS A 125 -21.47 -4.00 7.89
N ARG A 126 -20.29 -4.01 7.26
CA ARG A 126 -19.08 -4.68 7.76
C ARG A 126 -17.98 -3.71 8.15
N TYR A 127 -17.46 -2.90 7.21
CA TYR A 127 -16.19 -2.18 7.46
C TYR A 127 -16.29 -1.03 8.47
N ARG A 128 -17.49 -0.56 8.81
CA ARG A 128 -17.74 0.39 9.92
C ARG A 128 -18.16 -0.29 11.23
N ASN A 129 -18.33 -1.61 11.22
CA ASN A 129 -18.82 -2.35 12.37
C ASN A 129 -17.69 -2.56 13.39
N GLU A 130 -17.96 -2.30 14.67
CA GLU A 130 -16.97 -2.47 15.74
C GLU A 130 -16.62 -3.94 15.97
N LYS A 131 -17.60 -4.85 15.88
CA LYS A 131 -17.35 -6.30 16.00
C LYS A 131 -16.39 -6.80 14.93
N TRP A 132 -16.52 -6.27 13.72
CA TRP A 132 -15.55 -6.53 12.64
C TRP A 132 -14.17 -5.94 12.96
N ASN A 133 -14.10 -4.65 13.30
CA ASN A 133 -12.82 -3.94 13.43
C ASN A 133 -12.04 -4.26 14.71
N ILE A 134 -12.72 -4.57 15.82
CA ILE A 134 -12.10 -4.77 17.14
C ILE A 134 -12.04 -6.25 17.50
N ASN A 135 -13.12 -7.01 17.23
CA ASN A 135 -13.22 -8.41 17.66
C ASN A 135 -12.83 -9.39 16.54
N GLY A 136 -12.70 -8.92 15.29
CA GLY A 136 -12.46 -9.78 14.13
C GLY A 136 -13.62 -10.74 13.83
N GLU A 137 -14.84 -10.40 14.26
CA GLU A 137 -16.03 -11.21 14.00
C GLU A 137 -16.46 -11.09 12.54
N ASP A 138 -16.74 -12.23 11.90
CA ASP A 138 -17.29 -12.24 10.55
C ASP A 138 -18.71 -11.67 10.53
N ILE A 139 -18.89 -10.60 9.76
CA ILE A 139 -20.19 -9.99 9.51
C ILE A 139 -20.67 -10.41 8.13
N TYR A 140 -21.65 -11.31 8.06
CA TYR A 140 -22.29 -11.69 6.81
C TYR A 140 -23.18 -10.53 6.32
N CYS A 141 -22.85 -10.00 5.15
CA CYS A 141 -23.59 -8.94 4.49
C CYS A 141 -24.20 -9.53 3.24
N PHE A 142 -25.54 -9.51 3.17
CA PHE A 142 -26.40 -10.03 2.09
C PHE A 142 -26.19 -11.51 1.72
#